data_AF-A0A847BTM2-F1
#
_entry.id   AF-A0A847BTM2-F1
#
_cell.length_a   1.000
_cell.length_b   1.000
_cell.length_c   1.000
_cell.angle_alpha   90.00
_cell.angle_beta   90.00
_cell.angle_gamma   90.00
#
_symmetry.space_group_name_H-M   'P 1'
#
loop_
_entity.id
_entity.type
_entity.pdbx_description
1 polymer ?
#
loop_
_entity_poly.entity_id
_entity_poly.type
_entity_poly.pdbx_seq_one_letter_code
_entity_poly.pdbx_strand_id
1 'polypeptide(L)'
;CAKKQDELFNKPAVFWYEQIIKDIKDRDLEAADLHFTSMSSEHVASPMLEEAMLILANAHIEDEAYIMANFYLDEYIKRYGTPKRVEYASFLKIRANFKSFAYPNRNQQLLIDTIKDTRAFIERYPQSVYRPMVETILTKMELGEYYLNEEIASLYKRTKKKEAAAVYREKLENSPLKDAQMIKPKTPWHRKLFE
;
A
#
# COMPACT_ATOMS: atom_id res chain seq x y z
N CYS A 1 14.02 8.97 -40.74
CA CYS A 1 12.66 9.54 -40.78
C CYS A 1 11.79 8.77 -39.79
N ALA A 2 11.47 9.35 -38.64
CA ALA A 2 10.53 8.75 -37.72
C ALA A 2 9.14 8.75 -38.37
N LYS A 3 8.50 7.58 -38.49
CA LYS A 3 7.09 7.50 -38.86
C LYS A 3 6.31 8.30 -37.83
N LYS A 4 5.54 9.28 -38.27
CA LYS A 4 4.55 9.98 -37.47
C LYS A 4 3.61 8.88 -36.93
N GLN A 5 3.77 8.49 -35.66
CA GLN A 5 2.67 7.83 -34.96
C GLN A 5 1.52 8.82 -35.07
N ASP A 6 0.41 8.42 -35.69
CA ASP A 6 -0.81 9.22 -35.66
C ASP A 6 -1.13 9.44 -34.18
N GLU A 7 -0.84 10.64 -33.68
CA GLU A 7 -1.07 10.96 -32.29
C GLU A 7 -2.58 10.88 -32.06
N LEU A 8 -3.00 9.89 -31.28
CA LEU A 8 -4.39 9.72 -30.89
C LEU A 8 -4.76 10.92 -30.02
N PHE A 9 -5.51 11.86 -30.59
CA PHE A 9 -6.07 13.00 -29.87
C PHE A 9 -7.55 13.14 -30.18
N ASN A 10 -8.27 13.84 -29.29
CA ASN A 10 -9.66 14.23 -29.47
C ASN A 10 -10.60 13.02 -29.66
N LYS A 11 -10.39 11.98 -28.85
CA LYS A 11 -11.24 10.79 -28.86
C LYS A 11 -12.28 10.89 -27.76
N PRO A 12 -13.46 10.26 -27.89
CA PRO A 12 -14.45 10.26 -26.81
C PRO A 12 -13.90 9.64 -25.52
N ALA A 13 -14.39 10.07 -24.35
CA ALA A 13 -14.01 9.51 -23.06
C ALA A 13 -14.11 7.97 -22.99
N VAL A 14 -15.14 7.40 -23.64
CA VAL A 14 -15.36 5.94 -23.72
C VAL A 14 -14.22 5.24 -24.45
N PHE A 15 -13.73 5.82 -25.55
CA PHE A 15 -12.62 5.24 -26.31
C PHE A 15 -11.35 5.15 -25.44
N TRP A 16 -11.04 6.23 -24.71
CA TRP A 16 -9.88 6.24 -23.82
C TRP A 16 -10.01 5.23 -22.70
N TYR A 17 -11.19 5.15 -22.07
CA TYR A 17 -11.48 4.16 -21.05
C TYR A 17 -11.29 2.73 -21.57
N GLU A 18 -11.78 2.43 -22.77
CA GLU A 18 -11.58 1.12 -23.41
C GLU A 18 -10.10 0.79 -23.63
N GLN A 19 -9.27 1.78 -24.02
CA GLN A 19 -7.83 1.57 -24.14
C GLN A 19 -7.20 1.28 -22.78
N ILE A 20 -7.51 2.05 -21.73
CA ILE A 20 -7.02 1.80 -20.36
C ILE A 20 -7.32 0.36 -19.93
N ILE A 21 -8.55 -0.10 -20.12
CA ILE A 21 -8.94 -1.48 -19.77
C ILE A 21 -8.20 -2.52 -20.61
N LYS A 22 -7.96 -2.24 -21.89
CA LYS A 22 -7.18 -3.12 -22.77
C LYS A 22 -5.73 -3.22 -22.30
N ASP A 23 -5.08 -2.10 -22.02
CA ASP A 23 -3.67 -2.07 -21.61
C ASP A 23 -3.47 -2.78 -20.26
N ILE A 24 -4.39 -2.59 -19.32
CA ILE A 24 -4.39 -3.34 -18.04
C ILE A 24 -4.49 -4.85 -18.28
N LYS A 25 -5.33 -5.31 -19.22
CA LYS A 25 -5.42 -6.73 -19.58
C LYS A 25 -4.13 -7.25 -20.22
N ASP A 26 -3.47 -6.40 -21.00
CA ASP A 26 -2.18 -6.69 -21.63
C ASP A 26 -1.00 -6.55 -20.65
N ARG A 27 -1.26 -6.17 -19.39
CA ARG A 27 -0.28 -5.87 -18.32
C ARG A 27 0.66 -4.71 -18.66
N ASP A 28 0.24 -3.82 -19.55
CA ASP A 28 0.97 -2.61 -19.89
C ASP A 28 0.42 -1.43 -19.06
N LEU A 29 0.85 -1.35 -17.80
CA LEU A 29 0.38 -0.29 -16.90
C LEU A 29 0.91 1.10 -17.27
N GLU A 30 2.06 1.17 -17.94
CA GLU A 30 2.60 2.43 -18.44
C GLU A 30 1.70 3.00 -19.55
N ALA A 31 1.30 2.18 -20.52
CA ALA A 31 0.32 2.58 -21.54
C ALA A 31 -1.03 2.95 -20.91
N ALA A 32 -1.49 2.18 -19.92
CA ALA A 32 -2.74 2.49 -19.21
C ALA A 32 -2.69 3.85 -18.51
N ASP A 33 -1.57 4.17 -17.84
CA ASP A 33 -1.34 5.46 -17.17
C ASP A 33 -1.28 6.62 -18.18
N LEU A 34 -0.65 6.41 -19.34
CA LEU A 34 -0.61 7.38 -20.43
C LEU A 34 -2.00 7.66 -21.02
N HIS A 35 -2.78 6.63 -21.31
CA HIS A 35 -4.14 6.79 -21.81
C HIS A 35 -5.08 7.40 -20.77
N PHE A 36 -4.88 7.10 -19.48
CA PHE A 36 -5.59 7.79 -18.41
C PHE A 36 -5.23 9.29 -18.36
N THR A 37 -3.95 9.63 -18.52
CA THR A 37 -3.51 11.03 -18.60
C THR A 37 -4.18 11.77 -19.76
N SER A 38 -4.21 11.17 -20.95
CA SER A 38 -4.93 11.71 -22.11
C SER A 38 -6.42 11.87 -21.83
N MET A 39 -7.08 10.85 -21.28
CA MET A 39 -8.49 10.91 -20.90
C MET A 39 -8.78 12.02 -19.91
N SER A 40 -7.94 12.16 -18.89
CA SER A 40 -8.13 13.11 -17.80
C SER A 40 -7.95 14.55 -18.25
N SER A 41 -7.10 14.79 -19.26
CA SER A 41 -6.85 16.10 -19.83
C SER A 41 -7.91 16.51 -20.86
N GLU A 42 -8.34 15.57 -21.73
CA GLU A 42 -9.38 15.85 -22.73
C GLU A 42 -10.80 15.88 -22.14
N HIS A 43 -11.08 15.08 -21.12
CA HIS A 43 -12.42 14.86 -20.58
C HIS A 43 -12.48 15.03 -19.06
N VAL A 44 -12.02 16.18 -18.55
CA VAL A 44 -11.92 16.49 -17.11
C VAL A 44 -13.24 16.27 -16.35
N ALA A 45 -14.41 16.43 -16.97
CA ALA A 45 -15.71 16.22 -16.32
C ALA A 45 -16.28 14.81 -16.48
N SER A 46 -15.56 13.89 -17.12
CA SER A 46 -16.09 12.55 -17.41
C SER A 46 -16.32 11.75 -16.12
N PRO A 47 -17.52 11.16 -15.93
CA PRO A 47 -17.79 10.30 -14.79
C PRO A 47 -16.94 9.02 -14.79
N MET A 48 -16.42 8.62 -15.95
CA MET A 48 -15.59 7.41 -16.10
C MET A 48 -14.20 7.57 -15.48
N LEU A 49 -13.76 8.80 -15.21
CA LEU A 49 -12.46 9.05 -14.56
C LEU A 49 -12.44 8.53 -13.12
N GLU A 50 -13.58 8.57 -12.43
CA GLU A 50 -13.70 8.05 -11.06
C GLU A 50 -13.42 6.54 -11.03
N GLU A 51 -14.09 5.79 -11.89
CA GLU A 51 -13.95 4.35 -11.98
C GLU A 51 -12.55 3.95 -12.49
N ALA A 52 -12.05 4.64 -13.52
CA ALA A 52 -10.72 4.38 -14.08
C ALA A 52 -9.61 4.53 -13.03
N MET A 53 -9.66 5.56 -12.17
CA MET A 53 -8.69 5.74 -11.08
C MET A 53 -8.68 4.55 -10.11
N LEU A 54 -9.85 4.03 -9.72
CA LEU A 54 -9.93 2.88 -8.83
C LEU A 54 -9.46 1.58 -9.51
N ILE A 55 -9.73 1.42 -10.80
CA ILE A 55 -9.26 0.27 -11.57
C ILE A 55 -7.73 0.30 -11.68
N LEU A 56 -7.14 1.45 -12.03
CA LEU A 56 -5.69 1.65 -12.10
C LEU A 56 -5.03 1.43 -10.73
N ALA A 57 -5.60 1.98 -9.66
CA ALA A 57 -5.11 1.74 -8.31
C ALA A 57 -5.05 0.24 -7.98
N ASN A 58 -6.09 -0.54 -8.31
CA ASN A 58 -6.08 -1.97 -8.09
C ASN A 58 -5.11 -2.71 -9.03
N ALA A 59 -5.00 -2.30 -10.29
CA ALA A 59 -4.05 -2.89 -11.23
C ALA A 59 -2.61 -2.73 -10.74
N HIS A 60 -2.25 -1.53 -10.27
CA HIS A 60 -0.95 -1.26 -9.65
C HIS A 60 -0.75 -2.03 -8.33
N ILE A 61 -1.81 -2.29 -7.54
CA ILE A 61 -1.71 -3.18 -6.36
C ILE A 61 -1.35 -4.61 -6.77
N GLU A 62 -1.98 -5.13 -7.82
CA GLU A 62 -1.75 -6.51 -8.29
C GLU A 62 -0.39 -6.67 -8.98
N ASP A 63 0.16 -5.60 -9.55
CA ASP A 63 1.53 -5.54 -10.11
C ASP A 63 2.60 -5.18 -9.06
N GLU A 64 2.23 -5.11 -7.78
CA GLU A 64 3.11 -4.72 -6.67
C GLU A 64 3.70 -3.29 -6.77
N ALA A 65 3.15 -2.45 -7.67
CA ALA A 65 3.47 -1.04 -7.84
C ALA A 65 2.76 -0.16 -6.80
N TYR A 66 2.99 -0.41 -5.51
CA TYR A 66 2.24 0.20 -4.40
C TYR A 66 2.35 1.74 -4.31
N ILE A 67 3.45 2.33 -4.81
CA ILE A 67 3.59 3.78 -4.88
C ILE A 67 2.57 4.38 -5.86
N MET A 68 2.44 3.78 -7.04
CA MET A 68 1.46 4.21 -8.05
C MET A 68 0.03 3.93 -7.61
N ALA A 69 -0.21 2.79 -6.96
CA ALA A 69 -1.50 2.51 -6.34
C ALA A 69 -1.92 3.61 -5.34
N ASN A 70 -1.01 4.00 -4.43
CA ASN A 70 -1.27 5.06 -3.47
C ASN A 70 -1.48 6.42 -4.13
N PHE A 71 -0.72 6.72 -5.19
CA PHE A 71 -0.91 7.95 -5.98
C PHE A 71 -2.35 8.04 -6.51
N TYR A 72 -2.85 7.00 -7.18
CA TYR A 72 -4.22 7.00 -7.70
C TYR A 72 -5.28 7.07 -6.59
N LEU A 73 -5.06 6.41 -5.46
CA LEU A 73 -5.99 6.48 -4.32
C LEU A 73 -6.00 7.86 -3.66
N ASP A 74 -4.86 8.53 -3.59
CA ASP A 74 -4.77 9.90 -3.07
C ASP A 74 -5.47 10.90 -4.01
N GLU A 75 -5.26 10.78 -5.32
CA GLU A 75 -5.98 11.60 -6.30
C GLU A 75 -7.49 11.32 -6.28
N TYR A 76 -7.89 10.06 -6.12
CA TYR A 76 -9.29 9.69 -5.95
C TYR A 76 -9.92 10.35 -4.71
N ILE A 77 -9.25 10.29 -3.56
CA ILE A 77 -9.72 10.91 -2.31
C ILE A 77 -9.85 12.44 -2.48
N LYS A 78 -8.85 13.09 -3.08
CA LYS A 78 -8.85 14.54 -3.31
C LYS A 78 -10.00 14.96 -4.22
N ARG A 79 -10.27 14.20 -5.28
CA ARG A 79 -11.21 14.59 -6.34
C ARG A 79 -12.66 14.18 -6.07
N TYR A 80 -12.89 13.03 -5.47
CA TYR A 80 -14.22 12.42 -5.33
C TYR A 80 -14.65 12.20 -3.87
N GLY A 81 -13.93 12.76 -2.91
CA GLY A 81 -14.05 12.48 -1.48
C GLY A 81 -15.44 12.77 -0.87
N THR A 82 -16.32 11.78 -0.89
CA THR A 82 -17.48 11.68 0.01
C THR A 82 -17.12 10.75 1.17
N PRO A 83 -17.78 10.81 2.34
CA PRO A 83 -17.42 9.98 3.48
C PRO A 83 -17.27 8.48 3.15
N LYS A 84 -18.24 7.92 2.42
CA LYS A 84 -18.23 6.51 1.99
C LYS A 84 -17.08 6.19 1.01
N ARG A 85 -16.75 7.12 0.12
CA ARG A 85 -15.67 6.96 -0.86
C ARG A 85 -14.30 7.07 -0.22
N VAL A 86 -14.12 8.04 0.67
CA VAL A 86 -12.89 8.21 1.45
C VAL A 86 -12.65 6.99 2.33
N GLU A 87 -13.69 6.46 2.98
CA GLU A 87 -13.60 5.20 3.73
C GLU A 87 -13.07 4.06 2.84
N TYR A 88 -13.71 3.80 1.70
CA TYR A 88 -13.29 2.73 0.81
C TYR A 88 -11.85 2.90 0.28
N ALA A 89 -11.50 4.10 -0.19
CA ALA A 89 -10.16 4.39 -0.68
C ALA A 89 -9.10 4.29 0.43
N SER A 90 -9.41 4.73 1.65
CA SER A 90 -8.52 4.58 2.81
C SER A 90 -8.27 3.11 3.15
N PHE A 91 -9.32 2.28 3.09
CA PHE A 91 -9.18 0.83 3.22
C PHE A 91 -8.26 0.25 2.14
N LEU A 92 -8.43 0.65 0.87
CA LEU A 92 -7.57 0.20 -0.23
C LEU A 92 -6.10 0.60 -0.02
N LYS A 93 -5.83 1.81 0.50
CA LYS A 93 -4.47 2.26 0.83
C LYS A 93 -3.84 1.39 1.91
N ILE A 94 -4.57 1.11 3.00
CA ILE A 94 -4.10 0.20 4.07
C ILE A 94 -3.77 -1.17 3.49
N ARG A 95 -4.65 -1.70 2.63
CA ARG A 95 -4.44 -2.99 1.96
C ARG A 95 -3.22 -2.98 1.03
N ALA A 96 -3.03 -1.93 0.24
CA ALA A 96 -1.88 -1.75 -0.64
C ALA A 96 -0.57 -1.70 0.16
N ASN A 97 -0.52 -0.87 1.21
CA ASN A 97 0.64 -0.78 2.08
C ASN A 97 0.94 -2.12 2.76
N PHE A 98 -0.07 -2.80 3.27
CA PHE A 98 0.10 -4.14 3.86
C PHE A 98 0.73 -5.13 2.87
N LYS A 99 0.24 -5.18 1.63
CA LYS A 99 0.79 -6.04 0.57
C LYS A 99 2.24 -5.70 0.23
N SER A 100 2.66 -4.44 0.39
CA SER A 100 4.06 -4.02 0.13
C SER A 100 5.11 -4.63 1.07
N PHE A 101 4.69 -5.18 2.22
CA PHE A 101 5.59 -5.82 3.19
C PHE A 101 5.94 -7.27 2.84
N ALA A 102 6.36 -7.53 1.60
CA ALA A 102 6.93 -8.83 1.23
C ALA A 102 8.14 -9.20 2.12
N TYR A 103 8.88 -8.19 2.62
CA TYR A 103 10.01 -8.35 3.53
C TYR A 103 9.88 -7.39 4.74
N PRO A 104 9.49 -7.89 5.93
CA PRO A 104 9.16 -7.06 7.10
C PRO A 104 10.27 -6.10 7.56
N ASN A 105 11.53 -6.48 7.36
CA ASN A 105 12.68 -5.78 7.94
C ASN A 105 13.21 -4.60 7.10
N ARG A 106 12.61 -4.30 5.94
CA ARG A 106 13.20 -3.36 4.96
C ARG A 106 12.67 -1.93 5.03
N ASN A 107 11.42 -1.73 5.45
CA ASN A 107 10.81 -0.40 5.49
C ASN A 107 10.07 -0.16 6.82
N GLN A 108 10.85 0.13 7.86
CA GLN A 108 10.32 0.38 9.20
C GLN A 108 9.39 1.60 9.25
N GLN A 109 9.68 2.66 8.49
CA GLN A 109 8.87 3.87 8.48
C GLN A 109 7.47 3.58 7.90
N LEU A 110 7.41 2.91 6.75
CA LEU A 110 6.13 2.51 6.16
C LEU A 110 5.32 1.62 7.11
N LEU A 111 5.97 0.72 7.88
CA LEU A 111 5.31 -0.16 8.84
C LEU A 111 4.63 0.66 9.94
N ILE A 112 5.38 1.59 10.55
CA ILE A 112 4.88 2.46 11.62
C ILE A 112 3.75 3.37 11.10
N ASP A 113 3.93 3.98 9.93
CA ASP A 113 2.92 4.85 9.33
C ASP A 113 1.65 4.06 8.97
N THR A 114 1.80 2.85 8.44
CA THR A 114 0.65 1.99 8.13
C THR A 114 -0.09 1.58 9.39
N ILE A 115 0.61 1.22 10.48
CA ILE A 115 -0.04 0.91 11.78
C ILE A 115 -0.83 2.13 12.27
N LYS A 116 -0.23 3.32 12.21
CA LYS A 116 -0.88 4.57 12.62
C LYS A 116 -2.13 4.87 11.79
N ASP A 117 -2.03 4.80 10.47
CA ASP A 117 -3.14 5.05 9.57
C ASP A 117 -4.26 4.01 9.73
N THR A 118 -3.89 2.76 10.01
CA THR A 118 -4.82 1.66 10.26
C THR A 118 -5.61 1.87 11.57
N ARG A 119 -4.93 2.29 12.65
CA ARG A 119 -5.61 2.67 13.91
C ARG A 119 -6.55 3.86 13.70
N ALA A 120 -6.09 4.89 13.02
CA ALA A 120 -6.91 6.06 12.71
C ALA A 120 -8.15 5.71 11.86
N PHE A 121 -8.03 4.74 10.95
CA PHE A 121 -9.17 4.23 10.19
C PHE A 121 -10.21 3.57 11.12
N ILE A 122 -9.78 2.68 12.01
CA ILE A 122 -10.68 1.97 12.92
C ILE A 122 -11.41 2.95 13.85
N GLU A 123 -10.69 3.95 14.38
CA GLU A 123 -11.26 5.01 15.20
C GLU A 123 -12.27 5.87 14.43
N ARG A 124 -11.94 6.23 13.18
CA ARG A 124 -12.80 7.08 12.34
C ARG A 124 -14.02 6.37 11.80
N TYR A 125 -13.92 5.07 11.50
CA TYR A 125 -14.98 4.27 10.89
C TYR A 125 -15.31 3.02 11.73
N PRO A 126 -15.84 3.19 12.96
CA PRO A 126 -16.06 2.08 13.88
C PRO A 126 -17.11 1.08 13.38
N GLN A 127 -17.98 1.48 12.46
CA GLN A 127 -19.02 0.64 11.84
C GLN A 127 -18.69 0.29 10.37
N SER A 128 -17.43 0.44 9.96
CA SER A 128 -16.99 0.09 8.61
C SER A 128 -17.22 -1.38 8.31
N VAL A 129 -17.75 -1.67 7.12
CA VAL A 129 -17.81 -3.05 6.60
C VAL A 129 -16.42 -3.67 6.42
N TYR A 130 -15.38 -2.84 6.29
CA TYR A 130 -14.00 -3.28 6.11
C TYR A 130 -13.27 -3.52 7.44
N ARG A 131 -13.87 -3.12 8.56
CA ARG A 131 -13.23 -3.15 9.88
C ARG A 131 -12.61 -4.50 10.26
N PRO A 132 -13.27 -5.67 10.09
CA PRO A 132 -12.67 -6.96 10.45
C PRO A 132 -11.37 -7.25 9.69
N MET A 133 -11.31 -6.86 8.41
CA MET A 133 -10.11 -7.01 7.60
C MET A 133 -9.01 -6.04 8.01
N VAL A 134 -9.38 -4.79 8.30
CA VAL A 134 -8.43 -3.75 8.76
C VAL A 134 -7.84 -4.12 10.13
N GLU A 135 -8.65 -4.60 11.07
CA GLU A 135 -8.16 -5.10 12.37
C GLU A 135 -7.23 -6.30 12.19
N THR A 136 -7.55 -7.23 11.28
CA THR A 136 -6.65 -8.35 10.95
C THR A 136 -5.31 -7.87 10.40
N ILE A 137 -5.32 -6.86 9.52
CA ILE A 137 -4.10 -6.23 9.00
C ILE A 137 -3.33 -5.58 10.13
N LEU A 138 -4.00 -4.81 11.00
CA LEU A 138 -3.39 -4.16 12.16
C LEU A 138 -2.64 -5.16 13.03
N THR A 139 -3.31 -6.24 13.45
CA THR A 139 -2.69 -7.27 14.31
C THR A 139 -1.47 -7.89 13.65
N LYS A 140 -1.52 -8.20 12.35
CA LYS A 140 -0.37 -8.73 11.61
C LYS A 140 0.80 -7.74 11.56
N MET A 141 0.50 -6.46 11.37
CA MET A 141 1.50 -5.40 11.32
C MET A 141 2.14 -5.14 12.68
N GLU A 142 1.35 -5.12 13.76
CA GLU A 142 1.85 -4.98 15.13
C GLU A 142 2.71 -6.18 15.56
N LEU A 143 2.33 -7.41 15.16
CA LEU A 143 3.19 -8.59 15.33
C LEU A 143 4.50 -8.46 14.53
N GLY A 144 4.43 -7.91 13.32
CA GLY A 144 5.61 -7.59 12.52
C GLY A 144 6.54 -6.57 13.19
N GLU A 145 5.98 -5.50 13.75
CA GLU A 145 6.72 -4.48 14.51
C GLU A 145 7.35 -5.08 15.78
N TYR A 146 6.61 -5.92 16.49
CA TYR A 146 7.12 -6.64 17.66
C TYR A 146 8.32 -7.52 17.30
N TYR A 147 8.20 -8.33 16.24
CA TYR A 147 9.30 -9.15 15.74
C TYR A 147 10.51 -8.32 15.30
N LEU A 148 10.29 -7.21 14.60
CA LEU A 148 11.35 -6.30 14.21
C LEU A 148 12.11 -5.75 15.43
N ASN A 149 11.38 -5.37 16.49
CA ASN A 149 11.98 -4.90 17.74
C ASN A 149 12.78 -6.01 18.45
N GLU A 150 12.36 -7.28 18.41
CA GLU A 150 13.15 -8.42 18.88
C GLU A 150 14.48 -8.52 18.13
N GLU A 151 14.44 -8.46 16.80
CA GLU A 151 15.64 -8.57 15.96
C GLU A 151 16.60 -7.40 16.19
N ILE A 152 16.09 -6.18 16.34
CA ILE A 152 16.92 -5.00 16.67
C ILE A 152 17.59 -5.16 18.04
N ALA A 153 16.85 -5.61 19.07
CA ALA A 153 17.41 -5.87 20.40
C ALA A 153 18.50 -6.95 20.36
N SER A 154 18.28 -8.01 19.57
CA SER A 154 19.25 -9.10 19.35
C SER A 154 20.51 -8.60 18.65
N LEU A 155 20.37 -7.79 17.59
CA LEU A 155 21.48 -7.17 16.87
C LEU A 155 22.33 -6.28 17.78
N TYR A 156 21.71 -5.42 18.58
CA TYR A 156 22.44 -4.57 19.53
C TYR A 156 23.17 -5.38 20.60
N LYS A 157 22.59 -6.49 21.06
CA LYS A 157 23.28 -7.42 21.97
C LYS A 157 24.52 -8.04 21.32
N ARG A 158 24.41 -8.51 20.07
CA ARG A 158 25.54 -9.09 19.29
C ARG A 158 26.65 -8.08 19.02
N THR A 159 26.29 -6.83 18.76
CA THR A 159 27.22 -5.72 18.48
C THR A 159 27.74 -5.01 19.74
N LYS A 160 27.47 -5.57 20.94
CA LYS A 160 27.92 -5.06 22.24
C LYS A 160 27.41 -3.65 22.60
N LYS A 161 26.28 -3.21 22.04
CA LYS A 161 25.61 -1.93 22.35
C LYS A 161 24.49 -2.15 23.38
N LYS A 162 24.86 -2.30 24.66
CA LYS A 162 23.95 -2.77 25.71
C LYS A 162 22.81 -1.79 26.02
N GLU A 163 23.09 -0.49 26.02
CA GLU A 163 22.13 0.57 26.30
C GLU A 163 21.04 0.62 25.23
N ALA A 164 21.45 0.56 23.95
CA ALA A 164 20.52 0.49 22.83
C ALA A 164 19.66 -0.78 22.87
N ALA A 165 20.25 -1.93 23.21
CA ALA A 165 19.50 -3.17 23.38
C ALA A 165 18.45 -3.07 24.51
N ALA A 166 18.75 -2.35 25.59
CA ALA A 166 17.82 -2.16 26.72
C ALA A 166 16.58 -1.35 26.31
N VAL A 167 16.75 -0.29 25.51
CA VAL A 167 15.63 0.52 24.98
C VAL A 167 14.62 -0.35 24.21
N TYR A 168 15.11 -1.24 23.33
CA TYR A 168 14.21 -2.11 22.57
C TYR A 168 13.60 -3.23 23.41
N ARG A 169 14.31 -3.75 24.42
CA ARG A 169 13.72 -4.70 25.38
C ARG A 169 12.59 -4.07 26.18
N GLU A 170 12.76 -2.84 26.64
CA GLU A 170 11.70 -2.12 27.34
C GLU A 170 10.44 -1.96 26.47
N LYS A 171 10.61 -1.67 25.17
CA LYS A 171 9.48 -1.65 24.22
C LYS A 171 8.77 -3.00 24.11
N LEU A 172 9.52 -4.10 24.06
CA LEU A 172 8.97 -5.45 23.99
C LEU A 172 8.23 -5.81 25.28
N GLU A 173 8.80 -5.50 26.44
CA GLU A 173 8.22 -5.77 27.76
C GLU A 173 6.92 -4.99 28.00
N ASN A 174 6.84 -3.76 27.50
CA ASN A 174 5.65 -2.91 27.60
C ASN A 174 4.62 -3.16 26.47
N SER A 175 4.91 -4.05 25.52
CA SER A 175 4.02 -4.32 24.40
C SER A 175 2.81 -5.17 24.85
N PRO A 176 1.59 -4.87 24.36
CA PRO A 176 0.44 -5.76 24.58
C PRO A 176 0.62 -7.14 23.92
N LEU A 177 1.61 -7.30 23.04
CA LEU A 177 1.92 -8.54 22.34
C LEU A 177 3.02 -9.38 23.01
N LYS A 178 3.53 -8.96 24.18
CA LYS A 178 4.62 -9.66 24.89
C LYS A 178 4.35 -11.16 25.07
N ASP A 179 3.14 -11.50 25.49
CA ASP A 179 2.73 -12.88 25.77
C ASP A 179 1.99 -13.52 24.57
N ALA A 180 1.97 -12.86 23.42
CA ALA A 180 1.27 -13.35 22.24
C ALA A 180 2.02 -14.55 21.64
N GLN A 181 1.26 -15.60 21.30
CA GLN A 181 1.80 -16.74 20.54
C GLN A 181 2.02 -16.34 19.09
N MET A 182 3.25 -15.96 18.76
CA MET A 182 3.63 -15.55 17.41
C MET A 182 4.37 -16.66 16.66
N ILE A 183 4.00 -16.86 15.39
CA ILE A 183 4.78 -17.67 14.46
C ILE A 183 5.86 -16.78 13.83
N LYS A 184 7.13 -17.10 14.08
CA LYS A 184 8.26 -16.35 13.49
C LYS A 184 8.31 -16.53 11.97
N PRO A 185 8.67 -15.48 11.20
CA PRO A 185 8.80 -15.58 9.76
C PRO A 185 9.91 -16.56 9.37
N LYS A 186 9.70 -17.31 8.29
CA LYS A 186 10.70 -18.25 7.77
C LYS A 186 11.72 -17.49 6.92
N THR A 187 12.92 -17.26 7.44
CA THR A 187 14.04 -16.72 6.65
C THR A 187 14.72 -17.82 5.83
N PRO A 188 14.75 -17.73 4.49
CA PRO A 188 15.50 -18.65 3.64
C PRO A 188 17.00 -18.68 4.00
N TRP A 189 17.64 -19.85 3.87
CA TRP A 189 19.03 -20.05 4.29
C TRP A 189 20.02 -19.04 3.68
N HIS A 190 19.82 -18.66 2.41
CA HIS A 190 20.69 -17.72 1.70
C HIS A 190 20.57 -16.27 2.19
N ARG A 191 19.53 -15.93 2.97
CA ARG A 191 19.32 -14.60 3.54
C ARG A 191 19.79 -14.46 4.98
N LYS A 192 19.93 -15.57 5.71
CA LYS A 192 20.38 -15.58 7.12
C LYS A 192 21.77 -14.96 7.36
N LEU A 193 22.56 -14.75 6.32
CA LEU A 193 23.86 -14.06 6.43
C LEU A 193 23.71 -12.53 6.45
N PHE A 194 22.59 -12.01 5.94
CA PHE A 194 22.31 -10.59 5.76
C PHE A 194 21.19 -10.07 6.67
N GLU A 195 20.38 -10.99 7.24
CA GLU A 195 19.36 -10.75 8.28
C GLU A 195 19.87 -11.29 9.62
#